data_AF-A0A9E6W939-F1
#
_entry.id   AF-A0A9E6W939-F1
#
_cell.length_a   1.000
_cell.length_b   1.000
_cell.length_c   1.000
_cell.angle_alpha   90.00
_cell.angle_beta   90.00
_cell.angle_gamma   90.00
#
_symmetry.space_group_name_H-M   'P 1'
#
loop_
_entity.id
_entity.type
_entity.pdbx_description
1 polymer ?
#
loop_
_entity_poly.entity_id
_entity_poly.type
_entity_poly.pdbx_seq_one_letter_code
_entity_poly.pdbx_strand_id
1 'polypeptide(L)'
;MNDRMQKFIILVFLFLMVWIPRAYSQENDSTNFSIYYSSPAKYTIADVQISGIKYLDKSVLIQLSGLTPGIEIEVPGEAVTNAIKKLWQQGLFSDVKVTATKMIKDQIWFDIYLQERPRLADVNFMGVSKSEKEDITEKVLLLKGSQLTDNQVINAERIIKNIFLEKGFLNTEVKIVQRDDTTQTNSLILDIYVDKKDKVKVNDIFITGNKEISYITLERAMKKTNTKSLRNTFKTKKFLQEEFKNDKKKLIDKYNEKGFRDAIIERDSVYQVLVGRKDKPRVNIDIEVEEGNKYYFGDIKWVGNTIYPSDYLSNVLGIKKGDVFNQKILDKRLFDNDEGLNNLYLDKGYLFFNLDPIEINVNNDSIDYEMRISEGKQATINEVRVVGNTKTHEHVARRELHTYPGDLFSKTLLMRSYRELAQLGHFDPEAIVPDVQPNPENGTVDIEYQLQEKANDQIELSGGWGAGMFVGSIGLKFANFSVRNIFNKEAWKPLPTGDGQTLGIRFQTSGKYYRTVSLSFIEPWLGGKKPNSFSVSLSHSRINYSANKYYQSYNPYGSSGYGYNPYGYGGYGGYSGYGYGYGGGYGYDGYGYGGYPQYQYNYESENNNEVDDQIWETTALAL
;
A
#
# COMPACT_ATOMS: atom_id res chain seq x y z
N MET A 1 89.57 -87.54 10.69
CA MET A 1 88.75 -86.56 11.42
C MET A 1 89.50 -85.24 11.29
N ASN A 2 89.16 -84.48 10.24
CA ASN A 2 90.16 -83.72 9.52
C ASN A 2 89.97 -82.23 9.69
N ASP A 3 91.09 -81.52 9.91
CA ASP A 3 91.26 -80.06 9.84
C ASP A 3 90.65 -79.44 8.55
N ARG A 4 90.44 -80.23 7.50
CA ARG A 4 89.67 -79.84 6.31
C ARG A 4 88.17 -79.62 6.57
N MET A 5 87.56 -80.33 7.50
CA MET A 5 86.13 -80.22 7.80
C MET A 5 85.82 -78.98 8.66
N GLN A 6 86.73 -78.62 9.58
CA GLN A 6 86.63 -77.37 10.35
C GLN A 6 86.86 -76.14 9.47
N LYS A 7 87.84 -76.18 8.56
CA LYS A 7 88.06 -75.11 7.58
C LYS A 7 86.89 -74.98 6.60
N PHE A 8 86.24 -76.08 6.21
CA PHE A 8 85.05 -76.04 5.36
C PHE A 8 83.85 -75.42 6.09
N ILE A 9 83.64 -75.73 7.37
CA ILE A 9 82.56 -75.14 8.17
C ILE A 9 82.79 -73.64 8.39
N ILE A 10 84.04 -73.21 8.64
CA ILE A 10 84.36 -71.77 8.80
C ILE A 10 84.20 -71.01 7.47
N LEU A 11 84.56 -71.62 6.34
CA LEU A 11 84.39 -71.01 5.01
C LEU A 11 82.91 -70.93 4.61
N VAL A 12 82.09 -71.93 4.98
CA VAL A 12 80.64 -71.90 4.77
C VAL A 12 79.97 -70.86 5.67
N PHE A 13 80.44 -70.67 6.91
CA PHE A 13 79.91 -69.64 7.82
C PHE A 13 80.29 -68.22 7.39
N LEU A 14 81.51 -68.01 6.86
CA LEU A 14 81.95 -66.74 6.29
C LEU A 14 81.23 -66.41 4.96
N PHE A 15 80.91 -67.41 4.14
CA PHE A 15 80.13 -67.22 2.92
C PHE A 15 78.65 -66.90 3.21
N LEU A 16 78.09 -67.43 4.30
CA LEU A 16 76.72 -67.10 4.75
C LEU A 16 76.59 -65.70 5.37
N MET A 17 77.65 -65.10 5.93
CA MET A 17 77.60 -63.72 6.43
C MET A 17 77.65 -62.66 5.31
N VAL A 18 78.16 -62.98 4.12
CA VAL A 18 78.18 -62.05 2.96
C VAL A 18 76.86 -62.10 2.18
N TRP A 19 75.98 -63.04 2.52
CA TRP A 19 74.64 -63.22 1.94
C TRP A 19 73.53 -62.90 2.96
N ILE A 20 73.68 -61.81 3.72
CA ILE A 20 72.50 -61.15 4.28
C ILE A 20 71.87 -60.38 3.11
N PRO A 21 70.70 -60.78 2.58
CA PRO A 21 69.98 -59.91 1.68
C PRO A 21 69.77 -58.60 2.43
N ARG A 22 70.33 -57.50 1.94
CA ARG A 22 69.81 -56.18 2.28
C ARG A 22 68.36 -56.23 1.83
N ALA A 23 67.45 -56.34 2.79
CA ALA A 23 66.07 -55.98 2.57
C ALA A 23 66.09 -54.50 2.17
N TYR A 24 66.19 -54.23 0.87
CA TYR A 24 65.57 -53.04 0.34
C TYR A 24 64.10 -53.21 0.69
N SER A 25 63.65 -52.49 1.71
CA SER A 25 62.25 -52.11 1.77
C SER A 25 61.96 -51.45 0.44
N GLN A 26 61.40 -52.19 -0.51
CA GLN A 26 60.67 -51.57 -1.61
C GLN A 26 59.56 -50.78 -0.94
N GLU A 27 59.73 -49.46 -0.87
CA GLU A 27 58.58 -48.59 -0.71
C GLU A 27 57.68 -48.87 -1.91
N ASN A 28 56.62 -49.66 -1.67
CA ASN A 28 55.50 -49.68 -2.57
C ASN A 28 54.89 -48.28 -2.50
N ASP A 29 55.32 -47.42 -3.40
CA ASP A 29 54.72 -46.12 -3.64
C ASP A 29 53.36 -46.38 -4.32
N SER A 30 52.38 -46.82 -3.53
CA SER A 30 51.06 -47.15 -4.03
C SER A 30 50.29 -45.87 -4.32
N THR A 31 50.44 -45.38 -5.55
CA THR A 31 49.53 -44.41 -6.16
C THR A 31 48.19 -45.04 -6.58
N ASN A 32 48.07 -46.37 -6.46
CA ASN A 32 46.88 -47.14 -6.80
C ASN A 32 46.37 -47.86 -5.55
N PHE A 33 45.43 -47.23 -4.84
CA PHE A 33 44.83 -47.74 -3.61
C PHE A 33 43.30 -47.66 -3.66
N SER A 34 42.62 -48.55 -2.95
CA SER A 34 41.17 -48.57 -2.84
C SER A 34 40.73 -48.30 -1.40
N ILE A 35 39.97 -47.23 -1.18
CA ILE A 35 39.36 -46.92 0.12
C ILE A 35 37.99 -47.59 0.18
N TYR A 36 37.80 -48.51 1.12
CA TYR A 36 36.52 -49.18 1.34
C TYR A 36 35.76 -48.49 2.49
N TYR A 37 34.59 -47.92 2.19
CA TYR A 37 33.75 -47.23 3.18
C TYR A 37 33.26 -48.12 4.33
N SER A 38 33.31 -49.44 4.17
CA SER A 38 32.93 -50.43 5.18
C SER A 38 34.04 -50.77 6.18
N SER A 39 35.25 -50.26 6.00
CA SER A 39 36.43 -50.64 6.81
C SER A 39 37.32 -49.43 7.04
N PRO A 40 36.96 -48.57 8.00
CA PRO A 40 37.75 -47.38 8.30
C PRO A 40 39.07 -47.75 8.96
N ALA A 41 40.14 -47.05 8.58
CA ALA A 41 41.48 -47.22 9.13
C ALA A 41 42.06 -45.88 9.57
N LYS A 42 42.98 -45.92 10.53
CA LYS A 42 43.65 -44.73 11.06
C LYS A 42 44.89 -44.41 10.24
N TYR A 43 45.00 -43.16 9.83
CA TYR A 43 46.14 -42.63 9.10
C TYR A 43 46.58 -41.30 9.70
N THR A 44 47.89 -41.07 9.71
CA THR A 44 48.50 -39.77 10.01
C THR A 44 48.57 -38.94 8.74
N ILE A 45 48.05 -37.71 8.79
CA ILE A 45 48.12 -36.79 7.65
C ILE A 45 49.58 -36.39 7.42
N ALA A 46 50.14 -36.73 6.25
CA ALA A 46 51.51 -36.39 5.90
C ALA A 46 51.61 -35.00 5.24
N ASP A 47 50.69 -34.67 4.33
CA ASP A 47 50.61 -33.37 3.67
C ASP A 47 49.18 -33.12 3.16
N VAL A 48 48.83 -31.84 3.01
CA VAL A 48 47.54 -31.41 2.45
C VAL A 48 47.78 -30.31 1.43
N GLN A 49 47.33 -30.55 0.21
CA GLN A 49 47.44 -29.61 -0.89
C GLN A 49 46.07 -29.06 -1.26
N ILE A 50 46.06 -27.85 -1.83
CA ILE A 50 44.85 -27.23 -2.35
C ILE A 50 45.00 -26.93 -3.83
N SER A 51 44.03 -27.42 -4.60
CA SER A 51 43.89 -27.27 -6.04
C SER A 51 42.60 -26.50 -6.40
N GLY A 52 42.50 -25.99 -7.62
CA GLY A 52 41.30 -25.30 -8.14
C GLY A 52 41.13 -23.83 -7.78
N ILE A 53 41.86 -23.30 -6.80
CA ILE A 53 41.82 -21.89 -6.39
C ILE A 53 42.87 -21.02 -7.11
N LYS A 54 42.59 -19.73 -7.25
CA LYS A 54 43.48 -18.73 -7.89
C LYS A 54 43.76 -17.52 -7.01
N TYR A 55 42.80 -17.07 -6.21
CA TYR A 55 42.85 -15.76 -5.54
C TYR A 55 42.90 -15.86 -4.01
N LEU A 56 42.50 -16.99 -3.44
CA LEU A 56 42.51 -17.21 -1.99
C LEU A 56 43.83 -17.84 -1.51
N ASP A 57 44.21 -17.54 -0.27
CA ASP A 57 45.43 -18.08 0.34
C ASP A 57 45.25 -19.56 0.73
N LYS A 58 46.08 -20.43 0.16
CA LYS A 58 46.05 -21.87 0.39
C LYS A 58 46.31 -22.23 1.85
N SER A 59 47.23 -21.54 2.53
CA SER A 59 47.62 -21.88 3.91
C SER A 59 46.47 -21.68 4.90
N VAL A 60 45.72 -20.60 4.72
CA VAL A 60 44.54 -20.28 5.53
C VAL A 60 43.44 -21.31 5.32
N LEU A 61 43.23 -21.75 4.08
CA LEU A 61 42.20 -22.76 3.75
C LEU A 61 42.54 -24.15 4.28
N ILE A 62 43.83 -24.54 4.29
CA ILE A 62 44.29 -25.78 4.94
C ILE A 62 43.96 -25.72 6.43
N GLN A 63 44.26 -24.59 7.10
CA GLN A 63 43.95 -24.41 8.52
C GLN A 63 42.44 -24.46 8.80
N LEU A 64 41.62 -23.80 7.97
CA LEU A 64 40.16 -23.78 8.10
C LEU A 64 39.52 -25.16 7.88
N SER A 65 40.10 -25.99 7.01
CA SER A 65 39.64 -27.36 6.78
C SER A 65 39.78 -28.23 8.04
N GLY A 66 40.76 -27.93 8.90
CA GLY A 66 41.12 -28.75 10.06
C GLY A 66 41.88 -30.04 9.71
N LEU A 67 42.20 -30.26 8.43
CA LEU A 67 43.10 -31.32 7.97
C LEU A 67 44.53 -30.76 7.97
N THR A 68 45.19 -30.78 9.12
CA THR A 68 46.58 -30.31 9.23
C THR A 68 47.56 -31.48 9.27
N PRO A 69 48.75 -31.37 8.65
CA PRO A 69 49.79 -32.39 8.75
C PRO A 69 50.15 -32.75 10.20
N GLY A 70 50.38 -34.03 10.47
CA GLY A 70 50.76 -34.57 11.78
C GLY A 70 49.59 -35.02 12.67
N ILE A 71 48.33 -34.85 12.25
CA ILE A 71 47.16 -35.34 12.99
C ILE A 71 46.78 -36.75 12.51
N GLU A 72 46.46 -37.63 13.45
CA GLU A 72 45.89 -38.95 13.19
C GLU A 72 44.37 -38.83 12.98
N ILE A 73 43.87 -39.31 11.84
CA ILE A 73 42.45 -39.30 11.48
C ILE A 73 41.99 -40.65 10.97
N GLU A 74 40.69 -40.90 11.08
CA GLU A 74 40.05 -42.08 10.52
C GLU A 74 39.56 -41.80 9.09
N VAL A 75 39.91 -42.67 8.14
CA VAL A 75 39.56 -42.53 6.72
C VAL A 75 38.94 -43.82 6.19
N PRO A 76 37.71 -43.77 5.65
CA PRO A 76 36.79 -42.63 5.66
C PRO A 76 36.22 -42.38 7.06
N GLY A 77 36.06 -41.12 7.45
CA GLY A 77 35.59 -40.75 8.79
C GLY A 77 35.06 -39.32 8.88
N GLU A 78 34.62 -38.93 10.07
CA GLU A 78 34.00 -37.62 10.30
C GLU A 78 34.93 -36.44 10.01
N ALA A 79 36.24 -36.61 10.18
CA ALA A 79 37.22 -35.55 9.97
C ALA A 79 37.16 -34.97 8.55
N VAL A 80 37.09 -35.83 7.53
CA VAL A 80 36.98 -35.41 6.11
C VAL A 80 35.63 -34.76 5.85
N THR A 81 34.55 -35.33 6.38
CA THR A 81 33.20 -34.76 6.24
C THR A 81 33.09 -33.37 6.88
N ASN A 82 33.69 -33.19 8.06
CA ASN A 82 33.71 -31.93 8.77
C ASN A 82 34.58 -30.90 8.08
N ALA A 83 35.70 -31.31 7.47
CA ALA A 83 36.52 -30.43 6.63
C ALA A 83 35.72 -29.88 5.43
N ILE A 84 35.01 -30.76 4.72
CA ILE A 84 34.12 -30.37 3.62
C ILE A 84 33.03 -29.40 4.12
N LYS A 85 32.36 -29.73 5.23
CA LYS A 85 31.31 -28.86 5.83
C LYS A 85 31.85 -27.48 6.22
N LYS A 86 33.01 -27.41 6.88
CA LYS A 86 33.63 -26.14 7.32
C LYS A 86 33.99 -25.24 6.15
N LEU A 87 34.56 -25.81 5.09
CA LEU A 87 34.89 -25.08 3.87
C LEU A 87 33.63 -24.63 3.13
N TRP A 88 32.62 -25.50 3.02
CA TRP A 88 31.33 -25.17 2.41
C TRP A 88 30.58 -24.06 3.15
N GLN A 89 30.60 -24.08 4.48
CA GLN A 89 29.98 -23.06 5.34
C GLN A 89 30.57 -21.66 5.15
N GLN A 90 31.79 -21.54 4.63
CA GLN A 90 32.35 -20.23 4.29
C GLN A 90 31.58 -19.52 3.18
N GLY A 91 30.81 -20.25 2.36
CA GLY A 91 30.05 -19.69 1.25
C GLY A 91 30.92 -19.16 0.09
N LEU A 92 32.24 -19.40 0.14
CA LEU A 92 33.21 -18.93 -0.84
C LEU A 92 33.39 -19.89 -2.02
N PHE A 93 32.82 -21.11 -1.96
CA PHE A 93 33.12 -22.18 -2.91
C PHE A 93 31.85 -22.79 -3.54
N SER A 94 31.86 -23.01 -4.85
CA SER A 94 30.77 -23.70 -5.57
C SER A 94 30.91 -25.22 -5.56
N ASP A 95 32.15 -25.72 -5.43
CA ASP A 95 32.47 -27.14 -5.33
C ASP A 95 33.61 -27.34 -4.32
N VAL A 96 33.51 -28.41 -3.52
CA VAL A 96 34.48 -28.80 -2.50
C VAL A 96 34.65 -30.31 -2.54
N LYS A 97 35.83 -30.78 -2.94
CA LYS A 97 36.17 -32.20 -3.03
C LYS A 97 37.47 -32.47 -2.28
N VAL A 98 37.48 -33.51 -1.47
CA VAL A 98 38.69 -33.97 -0.79
C VAL A 98 39.04 -35.34 -1.35
N THR A 99 40.23 -35.46 -1.93
CA THR A 99 40.72 -36.70 -2.54
C THR A 99 42.03 -37.10 -1.87
N ALA A 100 42.23 -38.40 -1.66
CA ALA A 100 43.54 -38.89 -1.24
C ALA A 100 44.39 -39.04 -2.52
N THR A 101 45.60 -38.50 -2.51
CA THR A 101 46.52 -38.55 -3.67
C THR A 101 47.56 -39.64 -3.53
N LYS A 102 47.95 -39.94 -2.29
CA LYS A 102 49.00 -40.92 -1.96
C LYS A 102 48.70 -41.56 -0.62
N MET A 103 49.01 -42.86 -0.48
CA MET A 103 49.04 -43.55 0.80
C MET A 103 50.30 -44.41 0.89
N ILE A 104 51.06 -44.27 1.98
CA ILE A 104 52.27 -45.06 2.27
C ILE A 104 52.20 -45.46 3.75
N LYS A 105 52.12 -46.76 4.06
CA LYS A 105 51.96 -47.27 5.43
C LYS A 105 50.75 -46.61 6.13
N ASP A 106 50.96 -45.99 7.28
CA ASP A 106 49.95 -45.26 8.06
C ASP A 106 49.95 -43.76 7.73
N GLN A 107 50.50 -43.33 6.58
CA GLN A 107 50.53 -41.94 6.14
C GLN A 107 49.64 -41.71 4.91
N ILE A 108 48.90 -40.60 4.92
CA ILE A 108 47.98 -40.20 3.84
C ILE A 108 48.24 -38.76 3.39
N TRP A 109 48.14 -38.53 2.08
CA TRP A 109 48.21 -37.21 1.45
C TRP A 109 46.85 -36.84 0.88
N PHE A 110 46.40 -35.61 1.15
CA PHE A 110 45.13 -35.11 0.62
C PHE A 110 45.34 -34.00 -0.39
N ASP A 111 44.51 -34.00 -1.44
CA ASP A 111 44.25 -32.83 -2.27
C ASP A 111 42.80 -32.37 -2.05
N ILE A 112 42.66 -31.12 -1.60
CA ILE A 112 41.38 -30.43 -1.45
C ILE A 112 41.19 -29.59 -2.72
N TYR A 113 40.35 -30.07 -3.62
CA TYR A 113 39.92 -29.30 -4.78
C TYR A 113 38.77 -28.37 -4.40
N LEU A 114 38.96 -27.08 -4.67
CA LEU A 114 37.99 -26.02 -4.40
C LEU A 114 37.72 -25.21 -5.66
N GLN A 115 36.45 -24.95 -5.97
CA GLN A 115 36.07 -24.00 -7.01
C GLN A 115 35.57 -22.70 -6.36
N GLU A 116 36.31 -21.60 -6.53
CA GLU A 116 35.95 -20.31 -5.94
C GLU A 116 34.67 -19.73 -6.54
N ARG A 117 33.86 -19.09 -5.69
CA ARG A 117 32.73 -18.26 -6.12
C ARG A 117 33.19 -16.83 -6.37
N PRO A 118 32.82 -16.25 -7.52
CA PRO A 118 33.05 -14.85 -7.78
C PRO A 118 32.10 -13.96 -6.99
N ARG A 119 32.58 -12.76 -6.66
CA ARG A 119 31.78 -11.71 -6.02
C ARG A 119 31.00 -10.91 -7.04
N LEU A 120 29.81 -10.46 -6.67
CA LEU A 120 29.00 -9.59 -7.51
C LEU A 120 29.51 -8.15 -7.46
N ALA A 121 30.15 -7.66 -8.52
CA ALA A 121 30.60 -6.26 -8.62
C ALA A 121 29.44 -5.30 -8.90
N ASP A 122 28.64 -5.58 -9.93
CA ASP A 122 27.49 -4.76 -10.31
C ASP A 122 26.38 -5.58 -10.97
N VAL A 123 25.18 -4.99 -11.04
CA VAL A 123 24.01 -5.50 -11.75
C VAL A 123 23.51 -4.45 -12.72
N ASN A 124 23.66 -4.74 -14.00
CA ASN A 124 23.13 -3.93 -15.09
C ASN A 124 21.76 -4.46 -15.52
N PHE A 125 20.82 -3.55 -15.72
CA PHE A 125 19.49 -3.88 -16.22
C PHE A 125 19.27 -3.24 -17.58
N MET A 126 18.82 -4.03 -18.55
CA MET A 126 18.52 -3.61 -19.91
C MET A 126 17.07 -3.94 -20.24
N GLY A 127 16.40 -3.06 -20.98
CA GLY A 127 14.98 -3.21 -21.35
C GLY A 127 13.99 -2.72 -20.28
N VAL A 128 14.46 -2.28 -19.10
CA VAL A 128 13.61 -1.77 -18.00
C VAL A 128 13.74 -0.26 -17.82
N SER A 129 12.68 0.39 -17.36
CA SER A 129 12.67 1.81 -16.98
C SER A 129 13.31 2.03 -15.59
N LYS A 130 13.61 3.29 -15.24
CA LYS A 130 14.21 3.65 -13.94
C LYS A 130 13.40 3.13 -12.74
N SER A 131 12.09 3.33 -12.74
CA SER A 131 11.21 2.85 -11.66
C SER A 131 11.12 1.32 -11.61
N GLU A 132 11.06 0.64 -12.76
CA GLU A 132 11.07 -0.84 -12.77
C GLU A 132 12.40 -1.40 -12.26
N LYS A 133 13.53 -0.74 -12.53
CA LYS A 133 14.83 -1.11 -11.98
C LYS A 133 14.83 -1.02 -10.45
N GLU A 134 14.24 0.04 -9.90
CA GLU A 134 14.12 0.23 -8.45
C GLU A 134 13.30 -0.89 -7.81
N ASP A 135 12.11 -1.18 -8.34
CA ASP A 135 11.25 -2.29 -7.89
C ASP A 135 11.98 -3.65 -7.91
N ILE A 136 12.75 -3.91 -8.98
CA ILE A 136 13.51 -5.16 -9.13
C ILE A 136 14.64 -5.21 -8.11
N THR A 137 15.36 -4.10 -7.91
CA THR A 137 16.49 -4.04 -6.98
C THR A 137 16.03 -4.28 -5.55
N GLU A 138 14.88 -3.73 -5.17
CA GLU A 138 14.27 -3.95 -3.85
C GLU A 138 13.83 -5.41 -3.64
N LYS A 139 13.20 -6.05 -4.64
CA LYS A 139 12.65 -7.41 -4.50
C LYS A 139 13.67 -8.54 -4.69
N VAL A 140 14.69 -8.36 -5.52
CA VAL A 140 15.62 -9.44 -5.92
C VAL A 140 16.84 -9.54 -4.98
N LEU A 141 17.11 -8.49 -4.18
CA LEU A 141 18.13 -8.46 -3.11
C LEU A 141 19.53 -8.98 -3.53
N LEU A 142 19.97 -8.66 -4.74
CA LEU A 142 21.34 -8.92 -5.19
C LEU A 142 22.27 -7.84 -4.65
N LEU A 143 22.87 -8.11 -3.49
CA LEU A 143 23.77 -7.17 -2.81
C LEU A 143 25.13 -7.12 -3.51
N LYS A 144 25.56 -5.93 -3.92
CA LYS A 144 26.91 -5.70 -4.42
C LYS A 144 27.95 -6.12 -3.38
N GLY A 145 29.00 -6.80 -3.82
CA GLY A 145 30.05 -7.36 -2.98
C GLY A 145 29.74 -8.74 -2.37
N SER A 146 28.50 -9.23 -2.47
CA SER A 146 28.13 -10.56 -1.98
C SER A 146 28.60 -11.68 -2.91
N GLN A 147 28.72 -12.90 -2.38
CA GLN A 147 29.03 -14.08 -3.21
C GLN A 147 27.82 -14.49 -4.04
N LEU A 148 28.01 -14.62 -5.35
CA LEU A 148 26.94 -15.03 -6.25
C LEU A 148 26.79 -16.55 -6.26
N THR A 149 25.55 -17.01 -6.12
CA THR A 149 25.18 -18.43 -6.19
C THR A 149 24.25 -18.68 -7.38
N ASP A 150 24.30 -19.88 -7.97
CA ASP A 150 23.40 -20.23 -9.09
C ASP A 150 21.93 -20.14 -8.68
N ASN A 151 21.61 -20.52 -7.44
CA ASN A 151 20.27 -20.39 -6.87
C ASN A 151 19.80 -18.94 -6.79
N GLN A 152 20.70 -17.99 -6.48
CA GLN A 152 20.34 -16.56 -6.49
C GLN A 152 20.05 -16.08 -7.91
N VAL A 153 20.82 -16.53 -8.92
CA VAL A 153 20.56 -16.16 -10.33
C VAL A 153 19.22 -16.70 -10.80
N ILE A 154 18.91 -17.97 -10.53
CA ILE A 154 17.63 -18.59 -10.89
C ILE A 154 16.47 -17.92 -10.16
N ASN A 155 16.63 -17.64 -8.87
CA ASN A 155 15.61 -16.93 -8.10
C ASN A 155 15.41 -15.50 -8.60
N ALA A 156 16.49 -14.81 -8.95
CA ALA A 156 16.42 -13.48 -9.54
C ALA A 156 15.62 -13.50 -10.85
N GLU A 157 15.92 -14.42 -11.76
CA GLU A 157 15.19 -14.58 -13.02
C GLU A 157 13.68 -14.80 -12.77
N ARG A 158 13.35 -15.70 -11.84
CA ARG A 158 11.95 -16.01 -11.46
C ARG A 158 11.24 -14.81 -10.85
N ILE A 159 11.87 -14.10 -9.92
CA ILE A 159 11.29 -12.92 -9.27
C ILE A 159 11.07 -11.81 -10.30
N ILE A 160 12.05 -11.56 -11.18
CA ILE A 160 11.92 -10.55 -12.24
C ILE A 160 10.76 -10.90 -13.18
N LYS A 161 10.66 -12.16 -13.63
CA LYS A 161 9.51 -12.62 -14.43
C LYS A 161 8.18 -12.38 -13.68
N ASN A 162 8.10 -12.72 -12.40
CA ASN A 162 6.91 -12.52 -11.58
C ASN A 162 6.52 -11.04 -11.44
N ILE A 163 7.47 -10.12 -11.27
CA ILE A 163 7.20 -8.68 -11.21
C ILE A 163 6.53 -8.19 -12.50
N PHE A 164 6.99 -8.67 -13.66
CA PHE A 164 6.39 -8.29 -14.94
C PHE A 164 5.06 -9.01 -15.20
N LEU A 165 4.90 -10.25 -14.73
CA LEU A 165 3.61 -10.95 -14.70
C LEU A 165 2.56 -10.14 -13.90
N GLU A 166 2.92 -9.66 -12.72
CA GLU A 166 2.08 -8.77 -11.88
C GLU A 166 1.73 -7.44 -12.56
N LYS A 167 2.54 -6.99 -13.52
CA LYS A 167 2.29 -5.78 -14.32
C LYS A 167 1.48 -6.05 -15.61
N GLY A 168 1.14 -7.31 -15.88
CA GLY A 168 0.35 -7.77 -17.03
C GLY A 168 1.16 -8.14 -18.27
N PHE A 169 2.45 -8.43 -18.12
CA PHE A 169 3.34 -8.89 -19.19
C PHE A 169 3.56 -10.40 -19.09
N LEU A 170 2.60 -11.19 -19.60
CA LEU A 170 2.62 -12.65 -19.43
C LEU A 170 3.76 -13.36 -20.17
N ASN A 171 4.25 -12.75 -21.25
CA ASN A 171 5.24 -13.36 -22.13
C ASN A 171 6.64 -12.78 -21.89
N THR A 172 6.92 -12.33 -20.66
CA THR A 172 8.20 -11.71 -20.32
C THR A 172 9.33 -12.74 -20.38
N GLU A 173 10.38 -12.40 -21.13
CA GLU A 173 11.61 -13.17 -21.22
C GLU A 173 12.70 -12.43 -20.43
N VAL A 174 13.39 -13.16 -19.55
CA VAL A 174 14.51 -12.63 -18.77
C VAL A 174 15.72 -13.50 -19.08
N LYS A 175 16.81 -12.85 -19.49
CA LYS A 175 18.10 -13.50 -19.73
C LYS A 175 19.15 -12.84 -18.86
N ILE A 176 19.81 -13.62 -18.02
CA ILE A 176 20.89 -13.14 -17.15
C ILE A 176 22.21 -13.65 -17.75
N VAL A 177 23.11 -12.74 -18.08
CA VAL A 177 24.46 -13.04 -18.59
C VAL A 177 25.47 -12.62 -17.52
N GLN A 178 26.37 -13.53 -17.18
CA GLN A 178 27.48 -13.26 -16.26
C GLN A 178 28.71 -12.84 -17.08
N ARG A 179 29.34 -11.72 -16.70
CA ARG A 179 30.53 -11.19 -17.37
C ARG A 179 31.59 -10.87 -16.34
N ASP A 180 32.82 -11.33 -16.55
CA ASP A 180 33.92 -11.03 -15.63
C ASP A 180 34.21 -9.52 -15.58
N ASP A 181 34.45 -9.00 -14.38
CA ASP A 181 34.92 -7.63 -14.18
C ASP A 181 36.44 -7.63 -14.14
N THR A 182 37.07 -6.95 -15.10
CA THR A 182 38.53 -6.85 -15.18
C THR A 182 39.12 -5.83 -14.19
N THR A 183 38.29 -5.04 -13.51
CA THR A 183 38.74 -3.98 -12.59
C THR A 183 38.91 -4.47 -11.15
N GLN A 184 38.23 -5.56 -10.78
CA GLN A 184 38.20 -6.10 -9.44
C GLN A 184 38.56 -7.60 -9.46
N THR A 185 39.19 -8.09 -8.38
CA THR A 185 39.67 -9.47 -8.30
C THR A 185 38.53 -10.44 -8.03
N ASN A 186 38.46 -11.53 -8.81
CA ASN A 186 37.45 -12.59 -8.68
C ASN A 186 36.00 -12.05 -8.59
N SER A 187 35.66 -11.14 -9.50
CA SER A 187 34.36 -10.49 -9.51
C SER A 187 33.71 -10.54 -10.88
N LEU A 188 32.38 -10.56 -10.89
CA LEU A 188 31.55 -10.54 -12.09
C LEU A 188 30.51 -9.44 -12.03
N ILE A 189 30.03 -9.07 -13.21
CA ILE A 189 28.90 -8.19 -13.45
C ILE A 189 27.76 -9.05 -14.00
N LEU A 190 26.56 -8.84 -13.47
CA LEU A 190 25.35 -9.44 -14.00
C LEU A 190 24.68 -8.48 -14.97
N ASP A 191 24.67 -8.84 -16.25
CA ASP A 191 23.93 -8.14 -17.29
C ASP A 191 22.55 -8.83 -17.45
N ILE A 192 21.50 -8.19 -16.93
CA ILE A 192 20.13 -8.69 -16.93
C ILE A 192 19.37 -8.03 -18.09
N TYR A 193 19.01 -8.83 -19.08
CA TYR A 193 18.21 -8.43 -20.22
C TYR A 193 16.76 -8.84 -19.98
N VAL A 194 15.85 -7.86 -19.97
CA VAL A 194 14.41 -8.10 -19.83
C VAL A 194 13.70 -7.68 -21.10
N ASP A 195 13.13 -8.66 -21.80
CA ASP A 195 12.16 -8.41 -22.86
C ASP A 195 10.74 -8.62 -22.31
N LYS A 196 10.04 -7.52 -22.08
CA LYS A 196 8.69 -7.52 -21.50
C LYS A 196 7.64 -8.06 -22.47
N LYS A 197 7.90 -8.02 -23.77
CA LYS A 197 6.89 -8.16 -24.84
C LYS A 197 5.67 -7.24 -24.61
N ASP A 198 4.59 -7.49 -25.36
CA ASP A 198 3.34 -6.74 -25.24
C ASP A 198 2.54 -7.13 -23.99
N LYS A 199 1.83 -6.16 -23.42
CA LYS A 199 0.88 -6.42 -22.32
C LYS A 199 -0.28 -7.26 -22.82
N VAL A 200 -0.55 -8.36 -22.12
CA VAL A 200 -1.63 -9.27 -22.46
C VAL A 200 -2.93 -8.78 -21.84
N LYS A 201 -3.96 -8.68 -22.67
CA LYS A 201 -5.28 -8.17 -22.28
C LYS A 201 -6.32 -9.25 -22.36
N VAL A 202 -7.37 -9.13 -21.56
CA VAL A 202 -8.54 -9.99 -21.70
C VAL A 202 -9.17 -9.74 -23.07
N ASN A 203 -9.45 -10.83 -23.79
CA ASN A 203 -10.22 -10.83 -25.01
C ASN A 203 -11.69 -11.06 -24.65
N ASP A 204 -12.04 -12.31 -24.33
CA ASP A 204 -13.38 -12.74 -23.98
C ASP A 204 -13.38 -13.55 -22.68
N ILE A 205 -14.54 -13.57 -22.02
CA ILE A 205 -14.81 -14.39 -20.84
C ILE A 205 -16.02 -15.24 -21.17
N PHE A 206 -15.93 -16.54 -20.98
CA PHE A 206 -17.02 -17.48 -21.18
C PHE A 206 -17.42 -18.01 -19.81
N ILE A 207 -18.68 -17.79 -19.44
CA ILE A 207 -19.25 -18.33 -18.21
C ILE A 207 -20.31 -19.34 -18.63
N THR A 208 -20.16 -20.59 -18.19
CA THR A 208 -21.06 -21.70 -18.48
C THR A 208 -21.64 -22.25 -17.19
N GLY A 209 -22.86 -22.81 -17.25
CA GLY A 209 -23.56 -23.33 -16.07
C GLY A 209 -24.47 -22.30 -15.37
N ASN A 210 -24.38 -21.02 -15.74
CA ASN A 210 -25.32 -20.00 -15.29
C ASN A 210 -26.69 -20.15 -16.00
N LYS A 211 -27.76 -20.36 -15.24
CA LYS A 211 -29.13 -20.56 -15.74
C LYS A 211 -30.04 -19.42 -15.32
N GLU A 212 -30.03 -19.08 -14.03
CA GLU A 212 -30.87 -18.04 -13.44
C GLU A 212 -30.23 -16.66 -13.53
N ILE A 213 -28.90 -16.56 -13.40
CA ILE A 213 -28.19 -15.28 -13.51
C ILE A 213 -27.64 -15.08 -14.92
N SER A 214 -27.99 -13.94 -15.53
CA SER A 214 -27.47 -13.57 -16.85
C SER A 214 -25.94 -13.42 -16.84
N TYR A 215 -25.28 -13.91 -17.89
CA TYR A 215 -23.85 -13.72 -18.16
C TYR A 215 -23.37 -12.29 -17.92
N ILE A 216 -24.08 -11.29 -18.45
CA ILE A 216 -23.70 -9.87 -18.36
C ILE A 216 -23.60 -9.40 -16.91
N THR A 217 -24.46 -9.92 -16.03
CA THR A 217 -24.45 -9.57 -14.60
C THR A 217 -23.22 -10.14 -13.89
N LEU A 218 -22.84 -11.37 -14.22
CA LEU A 218 -21.66 -12.05 -13.67
C LEU A 218 -20.37 -11.42 -14.20
N GLU A 219 -20.31 -11.13 -15.50
CA GLU A 219 -19.18 -10.46 -16.13
C GLU A 219 -18.95 -9.05 -15.52
N ARG A 220 -20.03 -8.32 -15.20
CA ARG A 220 -19.94 -7.02 -14.53
C ARG A 220 -19.47 -7.12 -13.08
N ALA A 221 -19.71 -8.25 -12.41
CA ALA A 221 -19.19 -8.49 -11.06
C ALA A 221 -17.65 -8.61 -11.05
N MET A 222 -17.08 -9.12 -12.14
CA MET A 222 -15.63 -9.20 -12.38
C MET A 222 -15.04 -7.84 -12.77
N LYS A 223 -15.04 -6.90 -11.81
CA LYS A 223 -14.71 -5.49 -12.03
C LYS A 223 -13.31 -5.24 -12.58
N LYS A 224 -12.34 -6.14 -12.45
CA LYS A 224 -10.95 -5.92 -12.89
C LYS A 224 -10.57 -6.80 -14.09
N THR A 225 -11.37 -7.82 -14.34
CA THR A 225 -11.22 -8.83 -15.39
C THR A 225 -12.53 -8.88 -16.17
N ASN A 226 -12.81 -7.88 -17.01
CA ASN A 226 -13.99 -7.87 -17.87
C ASN A 226 -13.66 -7.45 -19.30
N THR A 227 -14.56 -7.81 -20.23
CA THR A 227 -14.39 -7.54 -21.65
C THR A 227 -14.78 -6.09 -22.00
N LYS A 228 -14.55 -5.71 -23.26
CA LYS A 228 -14.89 -4.38 -23.75
C LYS A 228 -16.41 -4.29 -23.97
N SER A 229 -17.15 -3.83 -22.98
CA SER A 229 -18.57 -3.48 -23.19
C SER A 229 -18.71 -2.23 -24.07
N LEU A 230 -19.66 -2.24 -25.01
CA LEU A 230 -19.95 -1.14 -25.95
C LEU A 230 -20.20 0.21 -25.25
N ARG A 231 -20.63 0.19 -23.97
CA ARG A 231 -20.91 1.38 -23.16
C ARG A 231 -19.71 1.91 -22.36
N ASN A 232 -18.62 1.14 -22.27
CA ASN A 232 -17.41 1.52 -21.54
C ASN A 232 -16.32 1.92 -22.56
N THR A 233 -16.30 3.20 -22.94
CA THR A 233 -15.37 3.78 -23.92
C THR A 233 -13.90 3.79 -23.47
N PHE A 234 -13.58 3.24 -22.30
CA PHE A 234 -12.23 3.16 -21.76
C PHE A 234 -11.59 1.77 -21.95
N LYS A 235 -10.29 1.82 -22.27
CA LYS A 235 -9.35 0.75 -22.63
C LYS A 235 -9.66 -0.64 -22.02
N THR A 236 -9.57 -1.70 -22.84
CA THR A 236 -9.57 -3.09 -22.39
C THR A 236 -8.60 -3.31 -21.23
N LYS A 237 -9.06 -4.01 -20.19
CA LYS A 237 -8.28 -4.26 -18.98
C LYS A 237 -7.18 -5.28 -19.25
N LYS A 238 -6.05 -5.09 -18.58
CA LYS A 238 -4.93 -6.03 -18.61
C LYS A 238 -5.34 -7.27 -17.83
N PHE A 239 -4.89 -8.44 -18.24
CA PHE A 239 -5.08 -9.64 -17.43
C PHE A 239 -4.04 -9.63 -16.30
N LEU A 240 -4.52 -9.68 -15.06
CA LEU A 240 -3.70 -9.76 -13.86
C LEU A 240 -4.21 -10.97 -13.04
N GLN A 241 -3.33 -11.91 -12.73
CA GLN A 241 -3.71 -13.17 -12.10
C GLN A 241 -4.32 -12.97 -10.69
N GLU A 242 -3.75 -12.07 -9.89
CA GLU A 242 -4.27 -11.74 -8.56
C GLU A 242 -5.65 -11.07 -8.62
N GLU A 243 -5.85 -10.16 -9.59
CA GLU A 243 -7.16 -9.54 -9.79
C GLU A 243 -8.21 -10.54 -10.27
N PHE A 244 -7.82 -11.50 -11.11
CA PHE A 244 -8.69 -12.59 -11.53
C PHE A 244 -9.12 -13.45 -10.34
N LYS A 245 -8.19 -13.80 -9.44
CA LYS A 245 -8.50 -14.53 -8.20
C LYS A 245 -9.49 -13.75 -7.31
N ASN A 246 -9.33 -12.45 -7.19
CA ASN A 246 -10.26 -11.58 -6.45
C ASN A 246 -11.61 -11.45 -7.15
N ASP A 247 -11.63 -11.39 -8.48
CA ASP A 247 -12.86 -11.30 -9.25
C ASP A 247 -13.65 -12.62 -9.24
N LYS A 248 -12.99 -13.79 -9.15
CA LYS A 248 -13.66 -15.08 -8.90
C LYS A 248 -14.45 -15.05 -7.58
N LYS A 249 -13.88 -14.48 -6.52
CA LYS A 249 -14.60 -14.28 -5.24
C LYS A 249 -15.82 -13.37 -5.44
N LYS A 250 -15.65 -12.24 -6.12
CA LYS A 250 -16.78 -11.32 -6.41
C LYS A 250 -17.87 -11.95 -7.27
N LEU A 251 -17.52 -12.88 -8.15
CA LEU A 251 -18.48 -13.64 -8.95
C LEU A 251 -19.35 -14.51 -8.04
N ILE A 252 -18.75 -15.25 -7.10
CA ILE A 252 -19.48 -16.02 -6.09
C ILE A 252 -20.26 -15.10 -5.14
N ASP A 253 -19.68 -13.99 -4.70
CA ASP A 253 -20.39 -12.98 -3.90
C ASP A 253 -21.63 -12.46 -4.63
N LYS A 254 -21.59 -12.35 -5.97
CA LYS A 254 -22.73 -11.93 -6.77
C LYS A 254 -23.85 -12.97 -6.78
N TYR A 255 -23.51 -14.26 -6.80
CA TYR A 255 -24.46 -15.35 -6.64
C TYR A 255 -25.07 -15.35 -5.24
N ASN A 256 -24.24 -15.24 -4.20
CA ASN A 256 -24.67 -15.12 -2.81
C ASN A 256 -25.60 -13.91 -2.61
N GLU A 257 -25.32 -12.77 -3.26
CA GLU A 257 -26.16 -11.58 -3.23
C GLU A 257 -27.56 -11.78 -3.84
N LYS A 258 -27.73 -12.83 -4.65
CA LYS A 258 -28.98 -13.21 -5.32
C LYS A 258 -29.67 -14.42 -4.69
N GLY A 259 -29.18 -14.90 -3.55
CA GLY A 259 -29.74 -16.03 -2.81
C GLY A 259 -29.13 -17.38 -3.14
N PHE A 260 -28.15 -17.45 -4.03
CA PHE A 260 -27.49 -18.70 -4.41
C PHE A 260 -26.31 -18.96 -3.47
N ARG A 261 -26.60 -19.50 -2.28
CA ARG A 261 -25.60 -19.76 -1.22
C ARG A 261 -24.58 -20.83 -1.61
N ASP A 262 -25.05 -21.86 -2.29
CA ASP A 262 -24.25 -23.05 -2.63
C ASP A 262 -23.52 -22.87 -3.97
N ALA A 263 -23.45 -21.65 -4.48
CA ALA A 263 -22.82 -21.38 -5.76
C ALA A 263 -21.31 -21.60 -5.69
N ILE A 264 -20.80 -22.42 -6.60
CA ILE A 264 -19.37 -22.75 -6.69
C ILE A 264 -18.85 -22.62 -8.12
N ILE A 265 -17.55 -22.36 -8.24
CA ILE A 265 -16.84 -22.46 -9.52
C ILE A 265 -16.28 -23.87 -9.61
N GLU A 266 -16.83 -24.70 -10.49
CA GLU A 266 -16.37 -26.08 -10.66
C GLU A 266 -15.02 -26.13 -11.38
N ARG A 267 -14.86 -25.31 -12.42
CA ARG A 267 -13.66 -25.29 -13.27
C ARG A 267 -13.37 -23.87 -13.75
N ASP A 268 -12.09 -23.54 -13.80
CA ASP A 268 -11.61 -22.34 -14.48
C ASP A 268 -10.42 -22.66 -15.38
N SER A 269 -10.40 -22.05 -16.56
CA SER A 269 -9.33 -22.18 -17.54
C SER A 269 -8.96 -20.81 -18.10
N VAL A 270 -7.66 -20.58 -18.29
CA VAL A 270 -7.12 -19.35 -18.82
C VAL A 270 -6.13 -19.71 -19.91
N TYR A 271 -6.42 -19.34 -21.16
CA TYR A 271 -5.58 -19.68 -22.31
C TYR A 271 -5.32 -18.45 -23.18
N GLN A 272 -4.11 -18.40 -23.76
CA GLN A 272 -3.72 -17.30 -24.62
C GLN A 272 -4.22 -17.49 -26.05
N VAL A 273 -4.67 -16.40 -26.66
CA VAL A 273 -5.12 -16.33 -28.05
C VAL A 273 -4.49 -15.12 -28.75
N LEU A 274 -4.18 -15.25 -30.03
CA LEU A 274 -3.69 -14.16 -30.86
C LEU A 274 -4.87 -13.52 -31.60
N VAL A 275 -5.07 -12.21 -31.45
CA VAL A 275 -6.27 -11.53 -31.96
C VAL A 275 -5.92 -10.26 -32.76
N GLY A 276 -6.61 -10.10 -33.89
CA GLY A 276 -6.54 -8.93 -34.75
C GLY A 276 -5.42 -8.99 -35.80
N ARG A 277 -5.33 -7.98 -36.66
CA ARG A 277 -4.42 -7.95 -37.83
C ARG A 277 -2.91 -7.96 -37.51
N LYS A 278 -2.54 -7.85 -36.24
CA LYS A 278 -1.14 -7.83 -35.77
C LYS A 278 -0.85 -8.96 -34.77
N ASP A 279 -1.72 -9.98 -34.72
CA ASP A 279 -1.57 -11.15 -33.84
C ASP A 279 -1.22 -10.78 -32.40
N LYS A 280 -1.97 -9.83 -31.83
CA LYS A 280 -1.67 -9.33 -30.49
C LYS A 280 -2.03 -10.39 -29.45
N PRO A 281 -1.16 -10.66 -28.47
CA PRO A 281 -1.44 -11.65 -27.44
C PRO A 281 -2.58 -11.15 -26.54
N ARG A 282 -3.57 -12.03 -26.36
CA ARG A 282 -4.70 -11.85 -25.46
C ARG A 282 -4.98 -13.14 -24.69
N VAL A 283 -5.91 -13.06 -23.76
CA VAL A 283 -6.34 -14.19 -22.93
C VAL A 283 -7.86 -14.33 -23.03
N ASN A 284 -8.31 -15.56 -23.26
CA ASN A 284 -9.69 -15.98 -23.01
C ASN A 284 -9.75 -16.68 -21.65
N ILE A 285 -10.88 -16.52 -20.97
CA ILE A 285 -11.13 -17.09 -19.65
C ILE A 285 -12.42 -17.90 -19.75
N ASP A 286 -12.36 -19.18 -19.42
CA ASP A 286 -13.53 -20.04 -19.30
C ASP A 286 -13.78 -20.32 -17.82
N ILE A 287 -15.02 -20.12 -17.37
CA ILE A 287 -15.47 -20.35 -16.00
C ILE A 287 -16.73 -21.19 -16.04
N GLU A 288 -16.67 -22.37 -15.45
CA GLU A 288 -17.82 -23.25 -15.26
C GLU A 288 -18.33 -23.10 -13.82
N VAL A 289 -19.61 -22.76 -13.68
CA VAL A 289 -20.24 -22.48 -12.39
C VAL A 289 -21.42 -23.41 -12.14
N GLU A 290 -21.53 -23.88 -10.91
CA GLU A 290 -22.73 -24.54 -10.40
C GLU A 290 -23.47 -23.52 -9.54
N GLU A 291 -24.68 -23.11 -9.94
CA GLU A 291 -25.42 -22.06 -9.23
C GLU A 291 -25.97 -22.54 -7.87
N GLY A 292 -26.25 -23.84 -7.73
CA GLY A 292 -26.92 -24.40 -6.55
C GLY A 292 -28.37 -23.94 -6.40
N ASN A 293 -28.93 -24.12 -5.21
CA ASN A 293 -30.31 -23.74 -4.90
C ASN A 293 -30.40 -22.27 -4.46
N LYS A 294 -31.55 -21.66 -4.75
CA LYS A 294 -31.86 -20.31 -4.30
C LYS A 294 -32.56 -20.35 -2.95
N TYR A 295 -32.03 -19.61 -1.99
CA TYR A 295 -32.55 -19.50 -0.64
C TYR A 295 -33.23 -18.15 -0.37
N TYR A 296 -34.12 -18.15 0.61
CA TYR A 296 -34.87 -17.01 1.12
C TYR A 296 -34.67 -16.90 2.64
N PHE A 297 -34.84 -15.70 3.18
CA PHE A 297 -34.89 -15.50 4.62
C PHE A 297 -36.16 -16.15 5.19
N GLY A 298 -35.99 -17.04 6.15
CA GLY A 298 -37.06 -17.68 6.91
C GLY A 298 -37.49 -16.84 8.10
N ASP A 299 -37.76 -17.49 9.23
CA ASP A 299 -38.10 -16.84 10.48
C ASP A 299 -36.85 -16.29 11.19
N ILE A 300 -36.91 -15.03 11.61
CA ILE A 300 -35.86 -14.38 12.40
C ILE A 300 -36.38 -14.22 13.83
N LYS A 301 -35.72 -14.88 14.78
CA LYS A 301 -36.02 -14.83 16.22
C LYS A 301 -34.95 -14.04 16.95
N TRP A 302 -35.35 -13.31 17.99
CA TRP A 302 -34.44 -12.55 18.84
C TRP A 302 -34.43 -13.17 20.23
N VAL A 303 -33.23 -13.36 20.80
CA VAL A 303 -33.03 -13.92 22.12
C VAL A 303 -32.01 -13.07 22.87
N GLY A 304 -32.28 -12.76 24.14
CA GLY A 304 -31.38 -11.99 25.00
C GLY A 304 -31.52 -10.46 24.90
N ASN A 305 -32.49 -9.97 24.12
CA ASN A 305 -32.84 -8.56 24.05
C ASN A 305 -33.79 -8.17 25.21
N THR A 306 -33.30 -7.41 26.19
CA THR A 306 -34.12 -6.85 27.27
C THR A 306 -34.34 -5.35 27.11
N ILE A 307 -33.45 -4.66 26.39
CA ILE A 307 -33.50 -3.20 26.20
C ILE A 307 -34.48 -2.78 25.10
N TYR A 308 -34.61 -3.59 24.05
CA TYR A 308 -35.49 -3.30 22.91
C TYR A 308 -36.43 -4.48 22.64
N PRO A 309 -37.74 -4.24 22.41
CA PRO A 309 -38.66 -5.28 22.01
C PRO A 309 -38.27 -5.93 20.67
N SER A 310 -38.51 -7.24 20.53
CA SER A 310 -38.15 -8.00 19.32
C SER A 310 -38.82 -7.48 18.05
N ASP A 311 -40.05 -6.97 18.16
CA ASP A 311 -40.77 -6.36 17.03
C ASP A 311 -40.08 -5.09 16.53
N TYR A 312 -39.53 -4.28 17.45
CA TYR A 312 -38.78 -3.08 17.10
C TYR A 312 -37.48 -3.44 16.37
N LEU A 313 -36.71 -4.40 16.91
CA LEU A 313 -35.48 -4.87 16.28
C LEU A 313 -35.73 -5.47 14.88
N SER A 314 -36.82 -6.22 14.72
CA SER A 314 -37.22 -6.78 13.43
C SER A 314 -37.58 -5.69 12.41
N ASN A 315 -38.27 -4.63 12.85
CA ASN A 315 -38.61 -3.49 11.99
C ASN A 315 -37.36 -2.70 11.56
N VAL A 316 -36.41 -2.48 12.47
CA VAL A 316 -35.14 -1.80 12.16
C VAL A 316 -34.28 -2.65 11.22
N LEU A 317 -34.20 -3.97 11.46
CA LEU A 317 -33.52 -4.89 10.54
C LEU A 317 -34.17 -4.87 9.15
N GLY A 318 -35.49 -4.70 9.06
CA GLY A 318 -36.22 -4.48 7.82
C GLY A 318 -36.16 -5.65 6.83
N ILE A 319 -35.72 -6.84 7.27
CA ILE A 319 -35.70 -8.07 6.47
C ILE A 319 -36.96 -8.85 6.85
N LYS A 320 -37.73 -9.24 5.84
CA LYS A 320 -38.98 -9.98 6.02
C LYS A 320 -38.82 -11.43 5.58
N LYS A 321 -39.62 -12.30 6.17
CA LYS A 321 -39.75 -13.68 5.72
C LYS A 321 -40.12 -13.73 4.23
N GLY A 322 -39.41 -14.52 3.46
CA GLY A 322 -39.56 -14.64 2.01
C GLY A 322 -38.70 -13.67 1.19
N ASP A 323 -37.98 -12.73 1.81
CA ASP A 323 -36.98 -11.93 1.10
C ASP A 323 -35.85 -12.83 0.58
N VAL A 324 -35.26 -12.49 -0.56
CA VAL A 324 -34.14 -13.26 -1.13
C VAL A 324 -32.97 -13.24 -0.15
N PHE A 325 -32.42 -14.41 0.14
CA PHE A 325 -31.30 -14.54 1.06
C PHE A 325 -30.09 -13.75 0.55
N ASN A 326 -29.48 -12.96 1.43
CA ASN A 326 -28.27 -12.21 1.12
C ASN A 326 -27.52 -11.91 2.42
N GLN A 327 -26.50 -12.73 2.71
CA GLN A 327 -25.68 -12.59 3.90
C GLN A 327 -25.08 -11.19 4.03
N LYS A 328 -24.63 -10.60 2.93
CA LYS A 328 -24.04 -9.26 2.92
C LYS A 328 -25.04 -8.17 3.31
N ILE A 329 -26.31 -8.31 2.92
CA ILE A 329 -27.37 -7.38 3.36
C ILE A 329 -27.65 -7.58 4.85
N LEU A 330 -27.70 -8.82 5.32
CA LEU A 330 -27.86 -9.14 6.74
C LEU A 330 -26.73 -8.51 7.57
N ASP A 331 -25.49 -8.82 7.25
CA ASP A 331 -24.30 -8.31 7.94
C ASP A 331 -24.24 -6.78 7.91
N LYS A 332 -24.56 -6.19 6.75
CA LYS A 332 -24.64 -4.73 6.64
C LYS A 332 -25.71 -4.18 7.59
N ARG A 333 -26.93 -4.69 7.57
CA ARG A 333 -28.00 -4.15 8.43
C ARG A 333 -27.75 -4.41 9.92
N LEU A 334 -26.99 -5.43 10.29
CA LEU A 334 -26.63 -5.72 11.67
C LEU A 334 -25.45 -4.88 12.17
N PHE A 335 -24.40 -4.72 11.35
CA PHE A 335 -23.09 -4.24 11.81
C PHE A 335 -22.51 -3.05 11.05
N ASP A 336 -23.24 -2.48 10.08
CA ASP A 336 -22.78 -1.31 9.33
C ASP A 336 -22.45 -0.13 10.25
N ASN A 337 -21.45 0.65 9.84
CA ASN A 337 -20.94 1.71 10.69
C ASN A 337 -21.92 2.87 10.88
N ASP A 338 -22.74 3.17 9.87
CA ASP A 338 -23.64 4.32 9.91
C ASP A 338 -25.04 3.91 10.38
N GLU A 339 -25.61 2.85 9.79
CA GLU A 339 -27.01 2.46 9.99
C GLU A 339 -27.20 1.04 10.57
N GLY A 340 -26.12 0.41 11.04
CA GLY A 340 -26.18 -0.93 11.63
C GLY A 340 -27.06 -0.97 12.88
N LEU A 341 -27.81 -2.06 13.06
CA LEU A 341 -28.64 -2.29 14.24
C LEU A 341 -27.83 -2.26 15.54
N ASN A 342 -26.57 -2.72 15.52
CA ASN A 342 -25.65 -2.63 16.65
C ASN A 342 -25.48 -1.19 17.17
N ASN A 343 -25.61 -0.16 16.31
CA ASN A 343 -25.52 1.23 16.71
C ASN A 343 -26.58 1.61 17.74
N LEU A 344 -27.78 0.99 17.71
CA LEU A 344 -28.83 1.23 18.70
C LEU A 344 -28.42 0.89 20.14
N TYR A 345 -27.56 -0.12 20.28
CA TYR A 345 -27.02 -0.56 21.56
C TYR A 345 -25.80 0.27 21.95
N LEU A 346 -24.88 0.49 21.00
CA LEU A 346 -23.70 1.31 21.20
C LEU A 346 -24.04 2.75 21.58
N ASP A 347 -25.14 3.31 21.06
CA ASP A 347 -25.62 4.66 21.40
C ASP A 347 -26.26 4.77 22.78
N LYS A 348 -26.66 3.65 23.37
CA LYS A 348 -27.13 3.58 24.77
C LYS A 348 -26.00 3.23 25.75
N GLY A 349 -24.75 3.25 25.32
CA GLY A 349 -23.60 2.92 26.15
C GLY A 349 -23.29 1.43 26.27
N TYR A 350 -24.00 0.53 25.57
CA TYR A 350 -23.68 -0.90 25.63
C TYR A 350 -22.49 -1.24 24.72
N LEU A 351 -21.29 -0.80 25.10
CA LEU A 351 -20.06 -1.03 24.35
C LEU A 351 -19.64 -2.50 24.32
N PHE A 352 -19.92 -3.24 25.41
CA PHE A 352 -19.60 -4.67 25.55
C PHE A 352 -20.69 -5.58 24.98
N PHE A 353 -21.65 -5.00 24.25
CA PHE A 353 -22.72 -5.74 23.57
C PHE A 353 -22.15 -6.67 22.50
N ASN A 354 -22.74 -7.86 22.41
CA ASN A 354 -22.47 -8.79 21.32
C ASN A 354 -23.78 -9.23 20.68
N LEU A 355 -23.84 -9.21 19.35
CA LEU A 355 -24.93 -9.77 18.54
C LEU A 355 -24.34 -10.85 17.66
N ASP A 356 -24.87 -12.06 17.80
CA ASP A 356 -24.44 -13.22 17.03
C ASP A 356 -25.64 -13.78 16.23
N PRO A 357 -25.66 -13.65 14.90
CA PRO A 357 -26.69 -14.20 14.05
C PRO A 357 -26.42 -15.68 13.78
N ILE A 358 -27.18 -16.57 14.41
CA ILE A 358 -26.97 -18.02 14.28
C ILE A 358 -28.03 -18.63 13.36
N GLU A 359 -27.56 -19.38 12.36
CA GLU A 359 -28.42 -20.22 11.53
C GLU A 359 -28.92 -21.41 12.35
N ILE A 360 -30.23 -21.48 12.57
CA ILE A 360 -30.84 -22.56 13.38
C ILE A 360 -31.38 -23.70 12.51
N ASN A 361 -31.89 -23.37 11.33
CA ASN A 361 -32.47 -24.36 10.43
C ASN A 361 -32.40 -23.90 8.97
N VAL A 362 -32.20 -24.86 8.07
CA VAL A 362 -32.29 -24.68 6.62
C VAL A 362 -33.36 -25.65 6.13
N ASN A 363 -34.58 -25.14 5.95
CA ASN A 363 -35.72 -25.94 5.51
C ASN A 363 -36.00 -25.66 4.04
N ASN A 364 -35.82 -26.67 3.17
CA ASN A 364 -36.00 -26.56 1.72
C ASN A 364 -35.22 -25.38 1.10
N ASP A 365 -35.88 -24.24 0.92
CA ASP A 365 -35.39 -23.01 0.31
C ASP A 365 -35.33 -21.83 1.30
N SER A 366 -35.56 -22.05 2.59
CA SER A 366 -35.65 -20.99 3.60
C SER A 366 -34.66 -21.20 4.74
N ILE A 367 -33.99 -20.12 5.16
CA ILE A 367 -32.99 -20.13 6.23
C ILE A 367 -33.51 -19.36 7.43
N ASP A 368 -33.71 -20.05 8.55
CA ASP A 368 -34.16 -19.46 9.80
C ASP A 368 -32.95 -18.99 10.63
N TYR A 369 -33.05 -17.78 11.19
CA TYR A 369 -32.00 -17.17 12.01
C TYR A 369 -32.47 -16.93 13.44
N GLU A 370 -31.58 -17.17 14.39
CA GLU A 370 -31.69 -16.76 15.77
C GLU A 370 -30.62 -15.71 16.08
N MET A 371 -31.07 -14.47 16.28
CA MET A 371 -30.24 -13.35 16.69
C MET A 371 -30.02 -13.43 18.19
N ARG A 372 -28.84 -13.91 18.61
CA ARG A 372 -28.47 -13.97 20.03
C ARG A 372 -27.79 -12.69 20.45
N ILE A 373 -28.39 -12.02 21.42
CA ILE A 373 -27.90 -10.77 21.97
C ILE A 373 -27.39 -11.01 23.39
N SER A 374 -26.18 -10.53 23.66
CA SER A 374 -25.64 -10.35 24.99
C SER A 374 -25.42 -8.87 25.23
N GLU A 375 -26.24 -8.24 26.07
CA GLU A 375 -26.26 -6.78 26.21
C GLU A 375 -25.08 -6.24 27.02
N GLY A 376 -24.65 -6.98 28.06
CA GLY A 376 -23.54 -6.56 28.93
C GLY A 376 -23.87 -5.33 29.79
N LYS A 377 -22.83 -4.75 30.42
CA LYS A 377 -22.95 -3.51 31.21
C LYS A 377 -22.87 -2.29 30.28
N GLN A 378 -23.41 -1.16 30.74
CA GLN A 378 -23.16 0.12 30.08
C GLN A 378 -21.73 0.59 30.37
N ALA A 379 -21.10 1.22 29.38
CA ALA A 379 -19.79 1.82 29.45
C ALA A 379 -19.91 3.34 29.59
N THR A 380 -19.31 3.86 30.65
CA THR A 380 -19.16 5.32 30.85
C THR A 380 -17.78 5.76 30.38
N ILE A 381 -17.70 6.89 29.69
CA ILE A 381 -16.43 7.46 29.24
C ILE A 381 -15.64 7.93 30.47
N ASN A 382 -14.45 7.39 30.67
CA ASN A 382 -13.59 7.77 31.80
C ASN A 382 -12.62 8.88 31.39
N GLU A 383 -11.86 8.69 30.31
CA GLU A 383 -10.94 9.70 29.78
C GLU A 383 -11.12 9.93 28.27
N VAL A 384 -10.93 11.18 27.84
CA VAL A 384 -10.86 11.55 26.42
C VAL A 384 -9.55 12.27 26.13
N ARG A 385 -8.64 11.56 25.46
CA ARG A 385 -7.30 12.05 25.09
C ARG A 385 -7.27 12.48 23.63
N VAL A 386 -6.54 13.56 23.37
CA VAL A 386 -6.23 14.03 22.02
C VAL A 386 -4.71 14.04 21.89
N VAL A 387 -4.19 13.31 20.90
CA VAL A 387 -2.74 13.13 20.72
C VAL A 387 -2.33 13.43 19.29
N GLY A 388 -1.07 13.81 19.09
CA GLY A 388 -0.48 14.07 17.76
C GLY A 388 -0.64 15.50 17.23
N ASN A 389 -1.23 16.40 18.01
CA ASN A 389 -1.27 17.84 17.72
C ASN A 389 0.07 18.51 18.10
N THR A 390 0.87 18.89 17.10
CA THR A 390 2.20 19.52 17.32
C THR A 390 2.19 21.02 17.14
N LYS A 391 1.36 21.55 16.25
CA LYS A 391 1.22 22.97 15.93
C LYS A 391 -0.13 23.55 16.36
N THR A 392 -1.17 22.74 16.28
CA THR A 392 -2.55 23.08 16.63
C THR A 392 -2.73 22.87 18.12
N HIS A 393 -3.24 23.89 18.80
CA HIS A 393 -3.54 23.77 20.22
C HIS A 393 -4.68 22.77 20.44
N GLU A 394 -4.57 21.99 21.50
CA GLU A 394 -5.51 20.91 21.82
C GLU A 394 -6.97 21.38 21.89
N HIS A 395 -7.20 22.60 22.40
CA HIS A 395 -8.56 23.16 22.53
C HIS A 395 -9.30 23.30 21.18
N VAL A 396 -8.58 23.42 20.06
CA VAL A 396 -9.16 23.47 18.71
C VAL A 396 -9.78 22.13 18.33
N ALA A 397 -9.14 21.02 18.71
CA ALA A 397 -9.71 19.69 18.52
C ALA A 397 -10.78 19.40 19.58
N ARG A 398 -10.48 19.70 20.85
CA ARG A 398 -11.34 19.38 21.99
C ARG A 398 -12.73 20.04 21.91
N ARG A 399 -12.85 21.23 21.31
CA ARG A 399 -14.14 21.92 21.15
C ARG A 399 -15.07 21.25 20.13
N GLU A 400 -14.53 20.49 19.19
CA GLU A 400 -15.30 19.74 18.18
C GLU A 400 -15.70 18.35 18.67
N LEU A 401 -15.18 17.91 19.83
CA LEU A 401 -15.55 16.63 20.43
C LEU A 401 -16.91 16.72 21.09
N HIS A 402 -17.72 15.68 20.86
CA HIS A 402 -19.01 15.45 21.50
C HIS A 402 -18.98 14.28 22.49
N THR A 403 -17.83 13.63 22.65
CA THR A 403 -17.59 12.60 23.67
C THR A 403 -16.90 13.26 24.87
N TYR A 404 -17.58 13.33 26.02
CA TYR A 404 -17.04 13.92 27.23
C TYR A 404 -16.87 12.87 28.35
N PRO A 405 -15.84 13.00 29.20
CA PRO A 405 -15.72 12.21 30.42
C PRO A 405 -16.98 12.31 31.29
N GLY A 406 -17.46 11.17 31.76
CA GLY A 406 -18.68 11.04 32.57
C GLY A 406 -19.95 10.72 31.78
N ASP A 407 -19.96 10.94 30.46
CA ASP A 407 -21.08 10.58 29.61
C ASP A 407 -21.10 9.06 29.32
N LEU A 408 -22.28 8.52 29.02
CA LEU A 408 -22.37 7.17 28.45
C LEU A 408 -21.73 7.15 27.05
N PHE A 409 -21.08 6.04 26.72
CA PHE A 409 -20.54 5.86 25.38
C PHE A 409 -21.66 5.96 24.33
N SER A 410 -21.40 6.68 23.24
CA SER A 410 -22.27 6.69 22.05
C SER A 410 -21.41 6.68 20.80
N LYS A 411 -21.69 5.73 19.91
CA LYS A 411 -21.02 5.63 18.62
C LYS A 411 -21.40 6.80 17.72
N THR A 412 -22.64 7.26 17.75
CA THR A 412 -23.10 8.44 17.00
C THR A 412 -22.31 9.69 17.40
N LEU A 413 -22.09 9.92 18.70
CA LEU A 413 -21.28 11.05 19.17
C LEU A 413 -19.78 10.91 18.83
N LEU A 414 -19.24 9.69 18.93
CA LEU A 414 -17.87 9.38 18.50
C LEU A 414 -17.67 9.68 17.01
N MET A 415 -18.55 9.15 16.15
CA MET A 415 -18.50 9.35 14.70
C MET A 415 -18.76 10.81 14.32
N ARG A 416 -19.63 11.52 15.05
CA ARG A 416 -19.81 12.95 14.86
C ARG A 416 -18.52 13.70 15.17
N SER A 417 -17.89 13.44 16.31
CA SER A 417 -16.60 14.04 16.69
C SER A 417 -15.53 13.80 15.63
N TYR A 418 -15.44 12.56 15.11
CA TYR A 418 -14.56 12.23 13.98
C TYR A 418 -14.85 13.10 12.74
N ARG A 419 -16.12 13.22 12.34
CA ARG A 419 -16.51 14.02 11.17
C ARG A 419 -16.21 15.50 11.35
N GLU A 420 -16.47 16.08 12.52
CA GLU A 420 -16.17 17.49 12.81
C GLU A 420 -14.64 17.74 12.76
N LEU A 421 -13.84 16.86 13.39
CA LEU A 421 -12.37 16.93 13.33
C LEU A 421 -11.84 16.82 11.90
N ALA A 422 -12.41 15.93 11.08
CA ALA A 422 -12.04 15.79 9.68
C ALA A 422 -12.42 17.04 8.85
N GLN A 423 -13.53 17.70 9.19
CA GLN A 423 -14.01 18.90 8.49
C GLN A 423 -13.22 20.17 8.85
N LEU A 424 -12.53 20.23 10.00
CA LEU A 424 -11.64 21.33 10.35
C LEU A 424 -10.53 21.56 9.30
N GLY A 425 -10.11 20.50 8.61
CA GLY A 425 -9.06 20.52 7.60
C GLY A 425 -7.64 20.71 8.15
N HIS A 426 -7.45 20.90 9.46
CA HIS A 426 -6.12 20.96 10.10
C HIS A 426 -5.47 19.58 10.27
N PHE A 427 -6.27 18.52 10.19
CA PHE A 427 -5.85 17.15 10.41
C PHE A 427 -6.11 16.32 9.15
N ASP A 428 -5.31 15.28 8.93
CA ASP A 428 -5.51 14.34 7.84
C ASP A 428 -6.69 13.39 8.15
N PRO A 429 -7.82 13.46 7.41
CA PRO A 429 -9.01 12.65 7.70
C PRO A 429 -8.78 11.14 7.67
N GLU A 430 -7.78 10.68 6.90
CA GLU A 430 -7.45 9.25 6.79
C GLU A 430 -6.66 8.76 8.01
N ALA A 431 -5.95 9.66 8.70
CA ALA A 431 -5.14 9.33 9.86
C ALA A 431 -5.90 9.46 11.19
N ILE A 432 -7.06 10.12 11.20
CA ILE A 432 -7.88 10.23 12.41
C ILE A 432 -8.57 8.88 12.63
N VAL A 433 -8.00 8.06 13.50
CA VAL A 433 -8.61 6.80 13.94
C VAL A 433 -8.90 6.91 15.43
N PRO A 434 -10.18 7.02 15.84
CA PRO A 434 -10.53 6.98 17.25
C PRO A 434 -10.19 5.61 17.83
N ASP A 435 -9.28 5.58 18.79
CA ASP A 435 -8.96 4.39 19.56
C ASP A 435 -9.88 4.32 20.79
N VAL A 436 -10.70 3.28 20.85
CA VAL A 436 -11.68 3.06 21.92
C VAL A 436 -11.14 1.92 22.76
N GLN A 437 -10.71 2.23 23.98
CA GLN A 437 -10.07 1.31 24.92
C GLN A 437 -11.08 0.88 25.99
N PRO A 438 -11.83 -0.21 25.77
CA PRO A 438 -12.83 -0.70 26.72
C PRO A 438 -12.18 -1.27 27.98
N ASN A 439 -12.78 -0.97 29.14
CA ASN A 439 -12.49 -1.60 30.42
C ASN A 439 -13.76 -2.30 30.97
N PRO A 440 -13.95 -3.60 30.64
CA PRO A 440 -15.15 -4.34 31.02
C PRO A 440 -15.36 -4.51 32.54
N GLU A 441 -14.27 -4.59 33.31
CA GLU A 441 -14.31 -4.79 34.76
C GLU A 441 -14.98 -3.60 35.46
N ASN A 442 -14.53 -2.40 35.12
CA ASN A 442 -15.02 -1.16 35.71
C ASN A 442 -16.26 -0.59 34.98
N GLY A 443 -16.64 -1.17 33.84
CA GLY A 443 -17.73 -0.63 33.00
C GLY A 443 -17.39 0.74 32.46
N THR A 444 -16.12 0.99 32.14
CA THR A 444 -15.65 2.28 31.61
C THR A 444 -14.96 2.12 30.27
N VAL A 445 -14.75 3.24 29.57
CA VAL A 445 -14.02 3.28 28.32
C VAL A 445 -13.19 4.55 28.24
N ASP A 446 -11.95 4.42 27.78
CA ASP A 446 -11.12 5.56 27.43
C ASP A 446 -11.14 5.74 25.91
N ILE A 447 -11.21 6.98 25.45
CA ILE A 447 -11.24 7.32 24.03
C ILE A 447 -10.01 8.17 23.71
N GLU A 448 -9.21 7.72 22.76
CA GLU A 448 -8.04 8.44 22.30
C GLU A 448 -8.20 8.81 20.82
N TYR A 449 -8.22 10.11 20.54
CA TYR A 449 -8.23 10.64 19.18
C TYR A 449 -6.79 10.88 18.73
N GLN A 450 -6.28 9.97 17.90
CA GLN A 450 -4.98 10.12 17.26
C GLN A 450 -5.10 11.06 16.06
N LEU A 451 -4.42 12.19 16.11
CA LEU A 451 -4.46 13.21 15.07
C LEU A 451 -3.12 13.26 14.34
N GLN A 452 -3.19 13.44 13.02
CA GLN A 452 -2.02 13.78 12.22
C GLN A 452 -2.26 15.13 11.56
N GLU A 453 -1.42 16.11 11.89
CA GLU A 453 -1.57 17.46 11.34
C GLU A 453 -1.20 17.53 9.86
N LYS A 454 -2.02 18.29 9.12
CA LYS A 454 -1.82 18.57 7.70
C LYS A 454 -1.74 20.08 7.49
N ALA A 455 -0.85 20.51 6.58
CA ALA A 455 -0.82 21.89 6.13
C ALA A 455 -2.10 22.21 5.34
N ASN A 456 -2.90 23.16 5.84
CA ASN A 456 -4.17 23.59 5.23
C ASN A 456 -4.11 25.04 4.72
N ASP A 457 -2.91 25.60 4.60
CA ASP A 457 -2.73 26.93 4.05
C ASP A 457 -2.87 26.87 2.54
N GLN A 458 -3.64 27.81 1.97
CA GLN A 458 -4.00 27.81 0.56
C GLN A 458 -3.43 29.03 -0.15
N ILE A 459 -2.88 28.79 -1.34
CA ILE A 459 -2.47 29.83 -2.28
C ILE A 459 -3.41 29.75 -3.48
N GLU A 460 -4.21 30.78 -3.66
CA GLU A 460 -5.13 30.92 -4.79
C GLU A 460 -4.51 31.82 -5.84
N LEU A 461 -4.26 31.31 -7.05
CA LEU A 461 -3.98 32.13 -8.21
C LEU A 461 -5.07 31.92 -9.25
N SER A 462 -5.75 33.00 -9.63
CA SER A 462 -6.67 33.02 -10.76
C SER A 462 -6.24 34.09 -11.76
N GLY A 463 -6.43 33.78 -13.04
CA GLY A 463 -6.07 34.66 -14.15
C GLY A 463 -6.94 34.36 -15.35
N GLY A 464 -7.39 35.41 -16.03
CA GLY A 464 -8.25 35.34 -17.20
C GLY A 464 -8.03 36.55 -18.09
N TRP A 465 -8.39 36.40 -19.35
CA TRP A 465 -8.35 37.49 -20.32
C TRP A 465 -9.75 37.72 -20.84
N GLY A 466 -10.25 38.95 -20.75
CA GLY A 466 -11.59 39.31 -21.20
C GLY A 466 -11.69 40.81 -21.44
N ALA A 467 -12.52 41.23 -22.40
CA ALA A 467 -12.75 42.64 -22.69
C ALA A 467 -11.46 43.47 -22.95
N GLY A 468 -10.43 42.85 -23.54
CA GLY A 468 -9.14 43.50 -23.83
C GLY A 468 -8.23 43.72 -22.61
N MET A 469 -8.55 43.14 -21.44
CA MET A 469 -7.80 43.31 -20.22
C MET A 469 -7.55 42.00 -19.48
N PHE A 470 -6.45 41.98 -18.73
CA PHE A 470 -6.14 40.90 -17.81
C PHE A 470 -6.94 41.05 -16.51
N VAL A 471 -7.67 40.00 -16.13
CA VAL A 471 -8.31 39.87 -14.82
C VAL A 471 -7.55 38.80 -14.05
N GLY A 472 -7.16 39.09 -12.82
CA GLY A 472 -6.49 38.10 -11.98
C GLY A 472 -6.71 38.34 -10.51
N SER A 473 -6.55 37.29 -9.72
CA SER A 473 -6.50 37.38 -8.27
C SER A 473 -5.38 36.52 -7.71
N ILE A 474 -4.73 37.03 -6.68
CA ILE A 474 -3.87 36.25 -5.80
C ILE A 474 -4.46 36.27 -4.39
N GLY A 475 -4.64 35.11 -3.79
CA GLY A 475 -5.16 34.93 -2.44
C GLY A 475 -4.20 34.08 -1.62
N LEU A 476 -3.93 34.49 -0.39
CA LEU A 476 -3.28 33.70 0.63
C LEU A 476 -4.28 33.49 1.76
N LYS A 477 -4.53 32.23 2.12
CA LYS A 477 -5.41 31.87 3.23
C LYS A 477 -4.66 30.99 4.20
N PHE A 478 -4.41 31.51 5.40
CA PHE A 478 -3.81 30.79 6.51
C PHE A 478 -4.94 30.27 7.40
N ALA A 479 -5.10 28.96 7.49
CA ALA A 479 -6.26 28.37 8.15
C ALA A 479 -6.06 28.16 9.66
N ASN A 480 -4.82 28.04 10.12
CA ASN A 480 -4.48 27.75 11.52
C ASN A 480 -3.69 28.90 12.18
N PHE A 481 -4.10 30.15 11.96
CA PHE A 481 -3.47 31.33 12.56
C PHE A 481 -3.76 31.41 14.07
N SER A 482 -2.87 32.08 14.82
CA SER A 482 -3.06 32.35 16.25
C SER A 482 -2.74 33.81 16.59
N VAL A 483 -3.77 34.59 16.91
CA VAL A 483 -3.66 35.96 17.41
C VAL A 483 -2.94 35.99 18.76
N ARG A 484 -3.17 34.99 19.63
CA ARG A 484 -2.52 34.92 20.96
C ARG A 484 -1.01 34.82 20.85
N ASN A 485 -0.52 34.13 19.82
CA ASN A 485 0.90 33.92 19.58
C ASN A 485 1.59 35.04 18.79
N ILE A 486 0.89 36.11 18.40
CA ILE A 486 1.49 37.23 17.64
C ILE A 486 2.67 37.85 18.38
N PHE A 487 2.58 38.01 19.70
CA PHE A 487 3.66 38.60 20.51
C PHE A 487 4.72 37.58 20.95
N ASN A 488 4.52 36.29 20.70
CA ASN A 488 5.47 35.23 21.05
C ASN A 488 6.47 35.03 19.91
N LYS A 489 7.69 35.56 20.07
CA LYS A 489 8.76 35.49 19.05
C LYS A 489 9.13 34.07 18.63
N GLU A 490 8.97 33.08 19.49
CA GLU A 490 9.30 31.68 19.19
C GLU A 490 8.26 31.00 18.28
N ALA A 491 7.01 31.51 18.29
CA ALA A 491 5.91 31.00 17.48
C ALA A 491 5.97 31.46 16.00
N TRP A 492 6.87 32.39 15.65
CA TRP A 492 7.02 32.91 14.30
C TRP A 492 7.85 31.98 13.40
N LYS A 493 7.20 30.99 12.76
CA LYS A 493 7.82 30.13 11.74
C LYS A 493 6.84 29.65 10.64
N PRO A 494 6.54 30.44 9.57
CA PRO A 494 6.83 31.86 9.32
C PRO A 494 5.75 32.82 9.89
N LEU A 495 4.62 32.30 10.37
CA LEU A 495 3.52 33.02 11.01
C LEU A 495 3.12 32.28 12.30
N PRO A 496 2.56 32.96 13.30
CA PRO A 496 2.07 32.32 14.51
C PRO A 496 0.86 31.44 14.20
N THR A 497 0.95 30.16 14.54
CA THR A 497 -0.10 29.17 14.32
C THR A 497 -0.65 28.60 15.63
N GLY A 498 -1.86 28.03 15.57
CA GLY A 498 -2.32 27.06 16.56
C GLY A 498 -3.74 27.21 17.08
N ASP A 499 -4.39 28.36 16.90
CA ASP A 499 -5.74 28.60 17.46
C ASP A 499 -6.87 28.28 16.46
N GLY A 500 -6.56 27.76 15.27
CA GLY A 500 -7.55 27.46 14.24
C GLY A 500 -8.29 28.71 13.72
N GLN A 501 -7.66 29.88 13.79
CA GLN A 501 -8.19 31.12 13.24
C GLN A 501 -7.81 31.26 11.78
N THR A 502 -8.67 31.87 10.97
CA THR A 502 -8.37 32.09 9.55
C THR A 502 -7.90 33.52 9.31
N LEU A 503 -6.74 33.67 8.69
CA LEU A 503 -6.24 34.94 8.16
C LEU A 503 -6.15 34.86 6.63
N GLY A 504 -6.90 35.71 5.94
CA GLY A 504 -6.94 35.79 4.49
C GLY A 504 -6.39 37.14 4.01
N ILE A 505 -5.56 37.10 2.98
CA ILE A 505 -5.09 38.29 2.25
C ILE A 505 -5.35 38.02 0.78
N ARG A 506 -6.10 38.91 0.13
CA ARG A 506 -6.45 38.74 -1.27
C ARG A 506 -6.23 40.04 -2.03
N PHE A 507 -5.55 39.95 -3.15
CA PHE A 507 -5.44 40.99 -4.13
C PHE A 507 -6.16 40.56 -5.39
N GLN A 508 -7.01 41.42 -5.94
CA GLN A 508 -7.66 41.20 -7.22
C GLN A 508 -7.46 42.41 -8.12
N THR A 509 -7.32 42.15 -9.41
CA THR A 509 -7.24 43.18 -10.44
C THR A 509 -8.08 42.79 -11.64
N SER A 510 -8.79 43.76 -12.20
CA SER A 510 -9.44 43.67 -13.51
C SER A 510 -8.80 44.72 -14.40
N GLY A 511 -7.51 44.53 -14.69
CA GLY A 511 -6.68 45.41 -15.50
C GLY A 511 -6.47 46.80 -14.90
N LYS A 512 -6.62 47.82 -15.74
CA LYS A 512 -6.52 49.23 -15.34
C LYS A 512 -7.79 49.74 -14.63
N TYR A 513 -8.91 49.03 -14.74
CA TYR A 513 -10.22 49.47 -14.27
C TYR A 513 -10.43 49.26 -12.77
N TYR A 514 -10.17 48.06 -12.24
CA TYR A 514 -10.45 47.73 -10.84
C TYR A 514 -9.27 47.05 -10.17
N ARG A 515 -8.96 47.45 -8.94
CA ARG A 515 -8.00 46.78 -8.06
C ARG A 515 -8.55 46.77 -6.65
N THR A 516 -8.44 45.65 -5.94
CA THR A 516 -8.82 45.57 -4.53
C THR A 516 -7.81 44.74 -3.75
N VAL A 517 -7.47 45.21 -2.56
CA VAL A 517 -6.74 44.47 -1.54
C VAL A 517 -7.68 44.26 -0.38
N SER A 518 -7.95 43.02 0.00
CA SER A 518 -8.78 42.67 1.15
C SER A 518 -8.00 41.81 2.14
N LEU A 519 -8.07 42.18 3.41
CA LEU A 519 -7.62 41.40 4.55
C LEU A 519 -8.86 40.91 5.32
N SER A 520 -8.93 39.63 5.63
CA SER A 520 -10.02 39.02 6.38
C SER A 520 -9.47 38.21 7.54
N PHE A 521 -10.04 38.37 8.73
CA PHE A 521 -9.74 37.59 9.91
C PHE A 521 -11.02 36.93 10.42
N ILE A 522 -10.95 35.64 10.79
CA ILE A 522 -12.08 34.89 11.33
C ILE A 522 -11.63 34.12 12.57
N GLU A 523 -12.28 34.39 13.70
CA GLU A 523 -12.24 33.59 14.94
C GLU A 523 -13.56 32.80 15.03
N PRO A 524 -13.56 31.48 14.75
CA PRO A 524 -14.79 30.69 14.71
C PRO A 524 -15.44 30.44 16.08
N TRP A 525 -14.69 30.54 17.18
CA TRP A 525 -15.14 30.18 18.53
C TRP A 525 -14.84 31.28 19.55
N LEU A 526 -15.36 32.49 19.31
CA LEU A 526 -15.20 33.61 20.23
C LEU A 526 -15.82 33.29 21.61
N GLY A 527 -14.98 33.32 22.65
CA GLY A 527 -15.38 32.98 24.03
C GLY A 527 -15.30 31.48 24.37
N GLY A 528 -14.92 30.61 23.43
CA GLY A 528 -14.49 29.22 23.66
C GLY A 528 -15.56 28.21 24.10
N LYS A 529 -16.78 28.65 24.45
CA LYS A 529 -17.86 27.77 24.93
C LYS A 529 -18.89 27.40 23.87
N LYS A 530 -19.07 28.26 22.88
CA LYS A 530 -20.05 28.11 21.79
C LYS A 530 -19.40 28.55 20.48
N PRO A 531 -19.87 28.03 19.33
CA PRO A 531 -19.38 28.41 18.00
C PRO A 531 -19.91 29.80 17.62
N ASN A 532 -19.46 30.82 18.34
CA ASN A 532 -19.74 32.22 18.03
C ASN A 532 -18.62 32.73 17.13
N SER A 533 -18.88 32.81 15.83
CA SER A 533 -17.89 33.33 14.89
C SER A 533 -17.78 34.85 14.98
N PHE A 534 -16.55 35.34 15.01
CA PHE A 534 -16.20 36.74 14.90
C PHE A 534 -15.36 36.93 13.65
N SER A 535 -15.80 37.80 12.74
CA SER A 535 -15.13 38.03 11.46
C SER A 535 -14.88 39.50 11.24
N VAL A 536 -13.64 39.87 10.96
CA VAL A 536 -13.27 41.24 10.60
C VAL A 536 -12.76 41.23 9.17
N SER A 537 -13.25 42.14 8.34
CA SER A 537 -12.71 42.32 6.99
C SER A 537 -12.40 43.79 6.70
N LEU A 538 -11.22 44.03 6.17
CA LEU A 538 -10.74 45.33 5.71
C LEU A 538 -10.49 45.21 4.22
N SER A 539 -11.13 46.06 3.42
CA SER A 539 -10.87 46.12 1.98
C SER A 539 -10.53 47.52 1.54
N HIS A 540 -9.57 47.64 0.64
CA HIS A 540 -9.24 48.87 -0.05
C HIS A 540 -9.33 48.63 -1.54
N SER A 541 -10.28 49.29 -2.19
CA SER A 541 -10.54 49.16 -3.61
C SER A 541 -10.32 50.48 -4.34
N ARG A 542 -9.77 50.39 -5.54
CA ARG A 542 -9.54 51.49 -6.46
C ARG A 542 -10.24 51.18 -7.77
N ILE A 543 -11.14 52.07 -8.17
CA ILE A 543 -11.84 52.03 -9.44
C ILE A 543 -11.33 53.20 -10.29
N ASN A 544 -10.87 52.92 -11.50
CA ASN A 544 -10.51 53.94 -12.47
C ASN A 544 -11.51 53.95 -13.62
N TYR A 545 -12.45 54.92 -13.61
CA TYR A 545 -13.48 55.02 -14.64
C TYR A 545 -12.95 55.54 -15.98
N SER A 546 -11.80 56.22 -16.02
CA SER A 546 -11.22 56.68 -17.29
C SER A 546 -10.62 55.53 -18.10
N ALA A 547 -10.18 54.45 -17.43
CA ALA A 547 -9.80 53.19 -18.07
C ALA A 547 -11.00 52.52 -18.77
N ASN A 548 -12.21 53.02 -18.56
CA ASN A 548 -13.48 52.58 -19.13
C ASN A 548 -13.95 53.46 -20.32
N LYS A 549 -13.12 54.39 -20.85
CA LYS A 549 -13.51 55.27 -21.99
C LYS A 549 -13.87 54.52 -23.29
N TYR A 550 -13.64 53.20 -23.37
CA TYR A 550 -14.14 52.35 -24.46
C TYR A 550 -15.59 51.85 -24.30
N TYR A 551 -16.24 52.11 -23.17
CA TYR A 551 -17.57 51.56 -22.86
C TYR A 551 -18.70 52.59 -22.70
N GLN A 552 -18.40 53.88 -22.71
CA GLN A 552 -19.42 54.93 -22.72
C GLN A 552 -19.70 55.41 -24.15
N SER A 553 -20.27 54.55 -24.99
CA SER A 553 -21.08 55.02 -26.11
C SER A 553 -22.49 55.30 -25.60
N TYR A 554 -22.68 56.53 -25.17
CA TYR A 554 -23.97 57.16 -24.92
C TYR A 554 -24.89 56.95 -26.14
N ASN A 555 -26.04 56.30 -25.97
CA ASN A 555 -27.09 56.27 -26.99
C ASN A 555 -28.12 57.36 -26.62
N PRO A 556 -28.08 58.55 -27.26
CA PRO A 556 -29.14 59.53 -27.08
C PRO A 556 -30.36 59.04 -27.89
N TYR A 557 -31.56 59.25 -27.35
CA TYR A 557 -32.89 58.95 -27.92
C TYR A 557 -33.53 57.61 -27.50
N GLY A 558 -34.47 57.73 -26.56
CA GLY A 558 -35.42 56.67 -26.16
C GLY A 558 -35.87 56.81 -24.69
N SER A 559 -36.24 58.01 -24.24
CA SER A 559 -37.63 58.36 -23.88
C SER A 559 -38.34 57.42 -22.88
N SER A 560 -38.56 58.01 -21.69
CA SER A 560 -39.73 57.86 -20.81
C SER A 560 -39.70 56.80 -19.70
N GLY A 561 -39.60 57.29 -18.46
CA GLY A 561 -40.37 56.75 -17.34
C GLY A 561 -39.63 56.66 -16.00
N TYR A 562 -39.87 57.65 -15.13
CA TYR A 562 -39.97 57.61 -13.64
C TYR A 562 -39.11 56.57 -12.88
N GLY A 563 -38.28 56.87 -11.87
CA GLY A 563 -38.17 57.98 -10.93
C GLY A 563 -37.38 57.44 -9.72
N TYR A 564 -36.48 58.27 -9.19
CA TYR A 564 -35.81 58.17 -7.88
C TYR A 564 -36.87 57.94 -6.76
N ASN A 565 -36.72 57.27 -5.61
CA ASN A 565 -35.62 57.12 -4.64
C ASN A 565 -36.06 56.11 -3.50
N PRO A 566 -35.58 56.11 -2.23
CA PRO A 566 -34.79 55.06 -1.58
C PRO A 566 -35.37 54.50 -0.24
N TYR A 567 -34.64 53.59 0.43
CA TYR A 567 -34.84 53.03 1.79
C TYR A 567 -35.95 51.97 1.99
N GLY A 568 -35.60 50.91 2.73
CA GLY A 568 -36.56 49.99 3.37
C GLY A 568 -36.01 48.58 3.60
N TYR A 569 -35.22 48.36 4.65
CA TYR A 569 -35.60 47.56 5.83
C TYR A 569 -36.10 46.13 5.55
N GLY A 570 -35.26 45.13 5.86
CA GLY A 570 -35.67 43.72 5.94
C GLY A 570 -35.84 43.29 7.40
N GLY A 571 -37.08 43.13 7.84
CA GLY A 571 -37.48 42.56 9.13
C GLY A 571 -38.00 41.12 9.01
N TYR A 572 -37.72 40.35 10.07
CA TYR A 572 -38.17 39.03 10.50
C TYR A 572 -39.41 38.35 9.87
N GLY A 573 -39.24 37.06 9.54
CA GLY A 573 -39.97 35.93 10.16
C GLY A 573 -41.24 35.37 9.50
N GLY A 574 -41.30 34.03 9.34
CA GLY A 574 -42.55 33.27 9.53
C GLY A 574 -43.00 32.22 8.51
N TYR A 575 -42.69 30.95 8.80
CA TYR A 575 -43.52 29.73 8.74
C TYR A 575 -44.09 29.11 7.42
N SER A 576 -43.67 27.84 7.24
CA SER A 576 -44.47 26.61 7.03
C SER A 576 -44.67 26.01 5.63
N GLY A 577 -44.41 24.70 5.51
CA GLY A 577 -44.96 23.84 4.45
C GLY A 577 -44.17 22.55 4.19
N TYR A 578 -44.55 21.45 4.83
CA TYR A 578 -44.00 20.08 4.77
C TYR A 578 -43.97 19.43 3.37
N GLY A 579 -43.02 18.51 3.14
CA GLY A 579 -43.09 17.47 2.10
C GLY A 579 -41.81 16.62 1.94
N TYR A 580 -41.84 15.38 2.43
CA TYR A 580 -40.75 14.39 2.43
C TYR A 580 -40.39 13.83 1.03
N GLY A 581 -39.11 13.51 0.80
CA GLY A 581 -38.65 12.65 -0.30
C GLY A 581 -37.12 12.52 -0.39
N TYR A 582 -36.57 11.41 0.10
CA TYR A 582 -35.14 11.06 0.11
C TYR A 582 -34.52 10.89 -1.29
N GLY A 583 -33.27 11.34 -1.44
CA GLY A 583 -32.41 11.03 -2.58
C GLY A 583 -31.06 11.74 -2.47
N GLY A 584 -30.05 11.05 -1.94
CA GLY A 584 -28.71 11.58 -1.71
C GLY A 584 -27.99 11.98 -3.00
N GLY A 585 -27.37 13.15 -2.96
CA GLY A 585 -26.49 13.67 -4.00
C GLY A 585 -25.52 14.66 -3.38
N TYR A 586 -24.23 14.36 -3.52
CA TYR A 586 -23.08 15.13 -3.05
C TYR A 586 -23.26 16.65 -3.20
N GLY A 587 -23.37 17.34 -2.08
CA GLY A 587 -23.31 18.80 -2.01
C GLY A 587 -21.86 19.26 -2.14
N TYR A 588 -21.44 19.53 -3.37
CA TYR A 588 -20.53 20.65 -3.58
C TYR A 588 -21.28 21.90 -3.13
N ASP A 589 -20.70 22.68 -2.22
CA ASP A 589 -21.16 24.04 -1.97
C ASP A 589 -21.03 24.84 -3.27
N GLY A 590 -22.13 24.85 -4.00
CA GLY A 590 -22.36 25.72 -5.13
C GLY A 590 -22.50 27.13 -4.60
N TYR A 591 -21.38 27.85 -4.56
CA TYR A 591 -21.43 29.31 -4.57
C TYR A 591 -22.27 29.72 -5.78
N GLY A 592 -23.45 30.26 -5.49
CA GLY A 592 -24.39 30.75 -6.48
C GLY A 592 -23.68 31.68 -7.45
N TYR A 593 -23.69 31.31 -8.73
CA TYR A 593 -23.43 32.23 -9.82
C TYR A 593 -24.53 33.30 -9.77
N GLY A 594 -24.23 34.43 -9.14
CA GLY A 594 -24.92 35.67 -9.43
C GLY A 594 -24.73 35.96 -10.92
N GLY A 595 -25.84 35.96 -11.67
CA GLY A 595 -25.83 36.21 -13.10
C GLY A 595 -25.12 37.51 -13.42
N TYR A 596 -24.05 37.42 -14.20
CA TYR A 596 -23.42 38.59 -14.80
C TYR A 596 -24.35 39.13 -15.92
N PRO A 597 -24.67 40.44 -15.95
CA PRO A 597 -25.36 41.01 -17.08
C PRO A 597 -24.51 40.84 -18.34
N GLN A 598 -25.08 40.22 -19.37
CA GLN A 598 -24.48 40.07 -20.68
C GLN A 598 -24.45 41.44 -21.37
N TYR A 599 -23.26 42.00 -21.59
CA TYR A 599 -23.07 43.16 -22.45
C TYR A 599 -22.32 42.75 -23.72
N GLN A 600 -22.85 43.19 -24.86
CA GLN A 600 -22.35 42.91 -26.20
C GLN A 600 -21.32 43.98 -26.59
N TYR A 601 -20.16 43.55 -27.11
CA TYR A 601 -18.99 44.40 -27.34
C TYR A 601 -18.63 44.53 -28.83
N ASN A 602 -18.31 45.75 -29.27
CA ASN A 602 -17.76 46.05 -30.59
C ASN A 602 -16.42 46.79 -30.45
N TYR A 603 -15.46 46.46 -31.30
CA TYR A 603 -14.05 46.87 -31.24
C TYR A 603 -13.76 48.07 -32.16
N GLU A 604 -12.99 49.05 -31.68
CA GLU A 604 -12.00 49.82 -32.47
C GLU A 604 -11.10 50.69 -31.55
N SER A 605 -10.11 51.39 -32.12
CA SER A 605 -8.70 51.53 -31.69
C SER A 605 -8.26 52.64 -30.72
N GLU A 606 -7.05 52.43 -30.17
CA GLU A 606 -6.18 53.19 -29.24
C GLU A 606 -6.27 54.73 -29.17
N ASN A 607 -6.25 55.27 -27.94
CA ASN A 607 -5.66 56.57 -27.67
C ASN A 607 -5.14 56.68 -26.21
N ASN A 608 -3.88 57.07 -26.05
CA ASN A 608 -3.15 57.24 -24.79
C ASN A 608 -3.22 58.70 -24.33
N ASN A 609 -3.90 59.01 -23.23
CA ASN A 609 -3.74 60.29 -22.52
C ASN A 609 -4.01 60.10 -21.02
N GLU A 610 -3.00 60.37 -20.18
CA GLU A 610 -2.96 60.13 -18.72
C GLU A 610 -3.49 61.30 -17.85
N VAL A 611 -4.02 62.38 -18.44
CA VAL A 611 -4.27 63.65 -17.70
C VAL A 611 -5.69 63.78 -17.10
N ASP A 612 -6.58 62.80 -17.32
CA ASP A 612 -8.02 62.94 -17.06
C ASP A 612 -8.62 61.69 -16.39
N ASP A 613 -7.91 61.14 -15.40
CA ASP A 613 -8.26 59.89 -14.75
C ASP A 613 -9.26 60.09 -13.60
N GLN A 614 -10.52 59.68 -13.79
CA GLN A 614 -11.54 59.61 -12.73
C GLN A 614 -11.30 58.39 -11.83
N ILE A 615 -10.36 58.54 -10.90
CA ILE A 615 -9.99 57.51 -9.93
C ILE A 615 -10.78 57.70 -8.63
N TRP A 616 -11.43 56.63 -8.18
CA TRP A 616 -12.11 56.54 -6.90
C TRP A 616 -11.44 55.49 -6.04
N GLU A 617 -11.11 55.86 -4.81
CA GLU A 617 -10.57 54.95 -3.81
C GLU A 617 -11.58 54.80 -2.67
N THR A 618 -11.78 53.58 -2.21
CA THR A 618 -12.73 53.25 -1.13
C THR A 618 -12.07 52.27 -0.18
N THR A 619 -11.99 52.67 1.08
CA THR A 619 -11.58 51.79 2.19
C THR A 619 -12.82 51.44 3.00
N ALA A 620 -13.09 50.15 3.17
CA ALA A 620 -14.23 49.64 3.92
C ALA A 620 -13.77 48.68 5.02
N LEU A 621 -14.34 48.84 6.23
CA LEU A 621 -14.19 47.94 7.36
C LEU A 621 -15.55 47.32 7.66
N ALA A 622 -15.61 45.99 7.75
CA ALA A 622 -16.77 45.24 8.22
C ALA A 622 -16.39 44.37 9.41
N LEU A 623 -17.29 44.28 10.40
CA LEU A 623 -17.15 43.55 11.66
C LEU A 623 -18.35 42.62 11.87
#